data_AF-A0AAE3A2I9-F1
#
_entry.id   AF-A0AAE3A2I9-F1
#
_cell.length_a   1.000
_cell.length_b   1.000
_cell.length_c   1.000
_cell.angle_alpha   90.00
_cell.angle_beta   90.00
_cell.angle_gamma   90.00
#
_symmetry.space_group_name_H-M   'P 1'
#
loop_
_entity.id
_entity.type
_entity.pdbx_description
1 polymer ?
#
loop_
_entity_poly.entity_id
_entity_poly.type
_entity_poly.pdbx_seq_one_letter_code
_entity_poly.pdbx_strand_id
1 'polypeptide(L)'
;MKKWFIRFLLMCMLLALAGCGSNKRKETGGCKIWYMNQAETKLEAENKELQADTTDGQIRELIELLRDSPENEKLKPVLPEDVRINDYELENNQLYLDFSVEYQEMQRVYEVLCRAAYVRTFCQIPGIEYVGFRVEGEPLLETHGKEVGLMNADQFIESAGEEVSAYKTADLTLYYTNETGDKLVEQRVAMEYDSNIALEKLIVERLIAGPPFEGAYPTIPTNTKLVSISIKDKICYVNLDEGFLETGYNVAENIPIYSIVNSIVDNTDAVKVQFSINGESNRVYRETINFNTIFEKNEELVEQ
;
A
#
# COMPACT_ATOMS: atom_id res chain seq x y z
N MET A 1 52.35 45.46 -21.23
CA MET A 1 51.15 44.84 -21.84
C MET A 1 51.07 43.31 -21.66
N LYS A 2 52.17 42.54 -21.78
CA LYS A 2 52.14 41.07 -21.63
C LYS A 2 51.79 40.52 -20.23
N LYS A 3 52.09 41.24 -19.14
CA LYS A 3 51.78 40.78 -17.76
C LYS A 3 50.31 40.95 -17.36
N TRP A 4 49.58 41.84 -18.02
CA TRP A 4 48.15 42.09 -17.75
C TRP A 4 47.27 41.08 -18.52
N PHE A 5 47.69 40.72 -19.72
CA PHE A 5 47.08 39.63 -20.50
C PHE A 5 47.15 38.27 -19.79
N ILE A 6 48.26 37.94 -19.13
CA ILE A 6 48.41 36.68 -18.39
C ILE A 6 47.48 36.64 -17.16
N ARG A 7 47.27 37.76 -16.47
CA ARG A 7 46.34 37.84 -15.34
C ARG A 7 44.87 37.77 -15.77
N PHE A 8 44.53 38.31 -16.93
CA PHE A 8 43.18 38.18 -17.49
C PHE A 8 42.92 36.76 -18.02
N LEU A 9 43.92 36.11 -18.61
CA LEU A 9 43.82 34.73 -19.09
C LEU A 9 43.71 33.71 -17.94
N LEU A 10 44.40 33.92 -16.81
CA LEU A 10 44.27 33.08 -15.61
C LEU A 10 42.94 33.28 -14.86
N MET A 11 42.33 34.48 -14.94
CA MET A 11 41.03 34.74 -14.33
C MET A 11 39.87 34.16 -15.16
N CYS A 12 40.00 34.13 -16.49
CA CYS A 12 39.04 33.42 -17.36
C CYS A 12 39.17 31.88 -17.27
N MET A 13 40.32 31.33 -16.88
CA MET A 13 40.52 29.89 -16.72
C MET A 13 39.92 29.32 -15.42
N LEU A 14 39.67 30.17 -14.41
CA LEU A 14 38.95 29.81 -13.17
C LEU A 14 37.42 29.87 -13.32
N LEU A 15 36.89 30.51 -14.37
CA LEU A 15 35.46 30.57 -14.68
C LEU A 15 34.99 29.45 -15.62
N ALA A 16 35.91 28.62 -16.13
CA ALA A 16 35.62 27.50 -17.03
C ALA A 16 35.53 26.13 -16.33
N LEU A 17 35.57 26.09 -15.00
CA LEU A 17 35.35 24.88 -14.18
C LEU A 17 33.97 24.83 -13.50
N ALA A 18 33.05 25.75 -13.83
CA ALA A 18 31.62 25.52 -13.62
C ALA A 18 31.09 24.57 -14.71
N GLY A 19 31.72 23.40 -14.82
CA GLY A 19 31.26 22.31 -15.65
C GLY A 19 29.96 21.78 -15.06
N CYS A 20 28.97 21.60 -15.95
CA CYS A 20 27.66 21.02 -15.71
C CYS A 20 27.67 19.92 -14.64
N GLY A 21 27.47 20.31 -13.38
CA GLY A 21 26.77 19.45 -12.44
C GLY A 21 25.36 19.40 -12.98
N SER A 22 25.01 18.32 -13.69
CA SER A 22 23.63 17.99 -13.98
C SER A 22 22.85 18.26 -12.71
N ASN A 23 21.97 19.25 -12.74
CA ASN A 23 20.94 19.39 -11.74
C ASN A 23 20.06 18.17 -11.96
N LYS A 24 20.50 17.03 -11.43
CA LYS A 24 19.58 16.01 -10.94
C LYS A 24 18.80 16.78 -9.90
N ARG A 25 17.69 17.40 -10.35
CA ARG A 25 16.52 17.52 -9.49
C ARG A 25 16.41 16.12 -8.89
N LYS A 26 16.83 15.99 -7.64
CA LYS A 26 16.23 14.99 -6.78
C LYS A 26 14.74 15.28 -6.95
N GLU A 27 13.99 14.31 -7.45
CA GLU A 27 12.58 14.26 -7.11
C GLU A 27 12.55 14.23 -5.58
N THR A 28 12.45 15.38 -4.94
CA THR A 28 11.98 15.46 -3.57
C THR A 28 10.51 15.10 -3.67
N GLY A 29 10.19 13.92 -3.16
CA GLY A 29 8.82 13.41 -3.13
C GLY A 29 8.00 14.30 -2.19
N GLY A 30 7.22 15.20 -2.77
CA GLY A 30 6.23 15.97 -2.02
C GLY A 30 5.14 15.06 -1.45
N CYS A 31 4.51 15.51 -0.37
CA CYS A 31 3.33 14.88 0.22
C CYS A 31 2.09 15.14 -0.65
N LYS A 32 1.26 14.12 -0.87
CA LYS A 32 -0.02 14.26 -1.56
C LYS A 32 -1.09 14.73 -0.56
N ILE A 33 -1.67 15.90 -0.79
CA ILE A 33 -2.81 16.41 -0.04
C ILE A 33 -4.07 16.12 -0.82
N TRP A 34 -5.01 15.39 -0.21
CA TRP A 34 -6.23 14.94 -0.90
C TRP A 34 -7.37 15.92 -0.67
N TYR A 35 -7.90 16.48 -1.75
CA TYR A 35 -9.02 17.42 -1.77
C TYR A 35 -10.21 16.85 -2.53
N MET A 36 -11.39 17.46 -2.37
CA MET A 36 -12.61 17.00 -3.02
C MET A 36 -12.85 17.77 -4.32
N ASN A 37 -13.39 17.13 -5.36
CA ASN A 37 -13.86 17.87 -6.53
C ASN A 37 -15.11 18.73 -6.20
N GLN A 38 -15.38 19.74 -7.03
CA GLN A 38 -16.58 20.58 -6.85
C GLN A 38 -17.89 19.79 -6.81
N ALA A 39 -17.96 18.63 -7.49
CA ALA A 39 -19.16 17.80 -7.56
C ALA A 39 -19.36 16.86 -6.34
N GLU A 40 -18.44 16.85 -5.37
CA GLU A 40 -18.51 16.02 -4.14
C GLU A 40 -18.61 14.51 -4.39
N THR A 41 -18.03 14.05 -5.50
CA THR A 41 -18.09 12.64 -5.89
C THR A 41 -16.76 11.95 -5.73
N LYS A 42 -15.67 12.70 -5.54
CA LYS A 42 -14.33 12.23 -5.84
C LYS A 42 -13.23 13.00 -5.13
N LEU A 43 -12.10 12.34 -4.86
CA LEU A 43 -10.90 12.96 -4.35
C LEU A 43 -9.81 13.09 -5.41
N GLU A 44 -9.11 14.20 -5.41
CA GLU A 44 -7.92 14.44 -6.23
C GLU A 44 -6.80 14.98 -5.36
N ALA A 45 -5.56 14.62 -5.69
CA ALA A 45 -4.40 14.98 -4.89
C ALA A 45 -3.63 16.17 -5.50
N GLU A 46 -3.18 17.07 -4.64
CA GLU A 46 -2.14 18.06 -4.95
C GLU A 46 -0.84 17.66 -4.26
N ASN A 47 0.30 17.85 -4.92
CA ASN A 47 1.61 17.62 -4.30
C ASN A 47 2.06 18.89 -3.58
N LYS A 48 2.40 18.77 -2.29
CA LYS A 48 2.94 19.85 -1.45
C LYS A 48 4.23 19.42 -0.80
N GLU A 49 5.19 20.34 -0.72
CA GLU A 49 6.42 20.14 0.04
C GLU A 49 6.17 20.58 1.49
N LEU A 50 6.23 19.63 2.43
CA LEU A 50 6.05 19.94 3.85
C LEU A 50 7.27 20.70 4.38
N GLN A 51 7.01 21.73 5.18
CA GLN A 51 8.04 22.55 5.81
C GLN A 51 8.45 21.99 7.17
N ALA A 52 7.58 21.23 7.84
CA ALA A 52 7.88 20.62 9.11
C ALA A 52 8.70 19.32 8.98
N ASP A 53 9.72 19.20 9.84
CA ASP A 53 10.61 18.03 9.90
C ASP A 53 10.22 17.02 10.99
N THR A 54 9.32 17.40 11.91
CA THR A 54 8.84 16.52 12.99
C THR A 54 7.45 15.98 12.66
N THR A 55 7.16 14.75 13.08
CA THR A 55 5.83 14.13 12.91
C THR A 55 4.71 15.04 13.44
N ASP A 56 4.84 15.59 14.64
CA ASP A 56 3.86 16.52 15.22
C ASP A 56 3.69 17.79 14.38
N GLY A 57 4.81 18.36 13.90
CA GLY A 57 4.77 19.54 13.05
C GLY A 57 4.10 19.26 11.70
N GLN A 58 4.37 18.09 11.12
CA GLN A 58 3.74 17.65 9.86
C GLN A 58 2.24 17.43 10.03
N ILE A 59 1.80 16.85 11.16
CA ILE A 59 0.36 16.70 11.45
C ILE A 59 -0.32 18.07 11.47
N ARG A 60 0.24 19.04 12.21
CA ARG A 60 -0.30 20.40 12.30
C ARG A 60 -0.34 21.08 10.94
N GLU A 61 0.75 20.97 10.16
CA GLU A 61 0.83 21.53 8.82
C GLU A 61 -0.23 20.95 7.87
N LEU A 62 -0.41 19.63 7.89
CA LEU A 62 -1.42 18.94 7.06
C LEU A 62 -2.86 19.31 7.46
N ILE A 63 -3.14 19.49 8.76
CA ILE A 63 -4.45 19.95 9.24
C ILE A 63 -4.79 21.32 8.65
N GLU A 64 -3.83 22.26 8.65
CA GLU A 64 -4.06 23.58 8.06
C GLU A 64 -4.18 23.50 6.53
N LEU A 65 -3.32 22.73 5.86
CA LEU A 65 -3.39 22.56 4.40
C LEU A 65 -4.72 21.95 3.93
N LEU A 66 -5.30 20.99 4.67
CA LEU A 66 -6.59 20.38 4.34
C LEU A 66 -7.79 21.31 4.59
N ARG A 67 -7.60 22.36 5.40
CA ARG A 67 -8.58 23.42 5.65
C ARG A 67 -8.49 24.53 4.60
N ASP A 68 -7.29 24.82 4.14
CA ASP A 68 -7.05 25.86 3.13
C ASP A 68 -7.64 25.49 1.76
N SER A 69 -7.98 26.53 0.99
CA SER A 69 -8.43 26.34 -0.39
C SER A 69 -7.31 25.73 -1.25
N PRO A 70 -7.59 24.68 -2.05
CA PRO A 70 -6.60 24.07 -2.93
C PRO A 70 -6.10 25.05 -3.99
N GLU A 71 -4.92 24.79 -4.57
CA GLU A 71 -4.42 25.60 -5.69
C GLU A 71 -5.26 25.41 -6.96
N ASN A 72 -5.79 24.21 -7.16
CA ASN A 72 -6.69 23.90 -8.26
C ASN A 72 -8.12 24.34 -7.92
N GLU A 73 -8.60 25.38 -8.60
CA GLU A 73 -9.96 25.93 -8.44
C GLU A 73 -11.09 24.92 -8.70
N LYS A 74 -10.80 23.78 -9.37
CA LYS A 74 -11.76 22.68 -9.56
C LYS A 74 -11.90 21.78 -8.33
N LEU A 75 -11.09 22.00 -7.31
CA LEU A 75 -11.11 21.30 -6.04
C LEU A 75 -11.56 22.23 -4.93
N LYS A 76 -11.94 21.62 -3.81
CA LYS A 76 -12.35 22.32 -2.60
C LYS A 76 -11.86 21.59 -1.34
N PRO A 77 -11.79 22.28 -0.19
CA PRO A 77 -11.49 21.65 1.09
C PRO A 77 -12.44 20.48 1.37
N VAL A 78 -11.92 19.46 2.05
CA VAL A 78 -12.70 18.26 2.42
C VAL A 78 -13.51 18.42 3.69
N LEU A 79 -13.19 19.45 4.49
CA LEU A 79 -13.92 19.79 5.69
C LEU A 79 -14.86 20.98 5.39
N PRO A 80 -16.16 20.88 5.73
CA PRO A 80 -17.08 22.01 5.63
C PRO A 80 -16.68 23.15 6.57
N GLU A 81 -17.08 24.40 6.25
CA GLU A 81 -16.67 25.59 7.00
C GLU A 81 -17.14 25.61 8.47
N ASP A 82 -18.25 24.93 8.77
CA ASP A 82 -18.84 24.82 10.10
C ASP A 82 -18.26 23.67 10.93
N VAL A 83 -17.52 22.75 10.33
CA VAL A 83 -16.87 21.64 11.03
C VAL A 83 -15.45 22.02 11.43
N ARG A 84 -15.09 21.73 12.69
CA ARG A 84 -13.75 22.01 13.25
C ARG A 84 -13.05 20.73 13.64
N ILE A 85 -11.72 20.80 13.67
CA ILE A 85 -10.89 19.82 14.38
C ILE A 85 -10.57 20.47 15.73
N ASN A 86 -11.03 19.83 16.80
CA ASN A 86 -10.85 20.27 18.18
C ASN A 86 -9.45 19.93 18.68
N ASP A 87 -8.99 18.70 18.44
CA ASP A 87 -7.69 18.21 18.86
C ASP A 87 -7.22 17.01 18.01
N TYR A 88 -5.98 16.58 18.21
CA TYR A 88 -5.49 15.30 17.71
C TYR A 88 -4.56 14.63 18.71
N GLU A 89 -4.49 13.31 18.64
CA GLU A 89 -3.67 12.48 19.52
C GLU A 89 -2.96 11.41 18.68
N LEU A 90 -1.64 11.30 18.81
CA LEU A 90 -0.84 10.25 18.15
C LEU A 90 -0.27 9.30 19.20
N GLU A 91 -0.74 8.06 19.20
CA GLU A 91 -0.23 6.99 20.05
C GLU A 91 -0.07 5.69 19.27
N ASN A 92 1.03 4.94 19.47
CA ASN A 92 1.26 3.63 18.86
C ASN A 92 1.00 3.56 17.33
N ASN A 93 1.48 4.57 16.59
CA ASN A 93 1.27 4.75 15.15
C ASN A 93 -0.19 4.98 14.71
N GLN A 94 -1.07 5.37 15.65
CA GLN A 94 -2.48 5.65 15.41
C GLN A 94 -2.76 7.13 15.68
N LEU A 95 -3.14 7.86 14.64
CA LEU A 95 -3.56 9.25 14.74
C LEU A 95 -5.07 9.32 14.96
N TYR A 96 -5.50 9.79 16.12
CA TYR A 96 -6.89 10.13 16.38
C TYR A 96 -7.12 11.62 16.10
N LEU A 97 -8.12 11.91 15.27
CA LEU A 97 -8.58 13.27 14.98
C LEU A 97 -9.93 13.49 15.66
N ASP A 98 -10.03 14.51 16.51
CA ASP A 98 -11.27 14.88 17.19
C ASP A 98 -11.95 16.06 16.48
N PHE A 99 -13.18 15.86 16.06
CA PHE A 99 -13.97 16.84 15.32
C PHE A 99 -15.11 17.41 16.18
N SER A 100 -15.60 18.57 15.77
CA SER A 100 -16.79 19.18 16.36
C SER A 100 -18.07 18.41 15.98
N VAL A 101 -19.14 18.61 16.75
CA VAL A 101 -20.41 17.90 16.60
C VAL A 101 -21.02 18.01 15.19
N GLU A 102 -20.78 19.12 14.49
CA GLU A 102 -21.25 19.38 13.12
C GLU A 102 -20.75 18.33 12.11
N TYR A 103 -19.66 17.61 12.42
CA TYR A 103 -19.17 16.50 11.60
C TYR A 103 -20.26 15.46 11.32
N GLN A 104 -21.14 15.21 12.30
CA GLN A 104 -22.21 14.22 12.21
C GLN A 104 -23.37 14.65 11.29
N GLU A 105 -23.44 15.94 10.93
CA GLU A 105 -24.47 16.48 10.05
C GLU A 105 -24.12 16.31 8.57
N MET A 106 -22.88 15.93 8.26
CA MET A 106 -22.41 15.71 6.90
C MET A 106 -23.21 14.61 6.19
N GLN A 107 -23.47 14.82 4.90
CA GLN A 107 -24.07 13.79 4.06
C GLN A 107 -23.14 12.58 3.96
N ARG A 108 -23.72 11.38 3.95
CA ARG A 108 -22.96 10.11 4.04
C ARG A 108 -21.84 9.98 3.02
N VAL A 109 -22.08 10.34 1.75
CA VAL A 109 -21.05 10.24 0.70
C VAL A 109 -19.94 11.25 0.95
N TYR A 110 -20.29 12.47 1.32
CA TYR A 110 -19.35 13.53 1.66
C TYR A 110 -18.46 13.14 2.85
N GLU A 111 -19.07 12.63 3.93
CA GLU A 111 -18.36 12.18 5.14
C GLU A 111 -17.37 11.05 4.83
N VAL A 112 -17.76 10.09 3.99
CA VAL A 112 -16.87 9.00 3.54
C VAL A 112 -15.66 9.55 2.79
N LEU A 113 -15.89 10.50 1.86
CA LEU A 113 -14.80 11.16 1.12
C LEU A 113 -13.92 12.01 2.05
N CYS A 114 -14.50 12.66 3.05
CA CYS A 114 -13.75 13.39 4.06
C CYS A 114 -12.80 12.45 4.82
N ARG A 115 -13.32 11.35 5.39
CA ARG A 115 -12.46 10.35 6.06
C ARG A 115 -11.34 9.84 5.15
N ALA A 116 -11.68 9.51 3.91
CA ALA A 116 -10.72 9.04 2.92
C ALA A 116 -9.59 10.05 2.68
N ALA A 117 -9.92 11.33 2.57
CA ALA A 117 -8.95 12.40 2.34
C ALA A 117 -7.99 12.55 3.53
N TYR A 118 -8.51 12.57 4.76
CA TYR A 118 -7.70 12.61 5.98
C TYR A 118 -6.79 11.38 6.05
N VAL A 119 -7.34 10.17 5.96
CA VAL A 119 -6.56 8.92 6.08
C VAL A 119 -5.44 8.87 5.04
N ARG A 120 -5.74 9.16 3.77
CA ARG A 120 -4.73 9.14 2.70
C ARG A 120 -3.66 10.23 2.88
N THR A 121 -4.03 11.39 3.42
CA THR A 121 -3.09 12.48 3.66
C THR A 121 -2.15 12.15 4.83
N PHE A 122 -2.68 11.70 5.96
CA PHE A 122 -1.90 11.47 7.19
C PHE A 122 -1.08 10.18 7.18
N CYS A 123 -1.56 9.08 6.57
CA CYS A 123 -0.81 7.81 6.49
C CYS A 123 0.47 7.89 5.62
N GLN A 124 0.74 9.03 4.97
CA GLN A 124 2.01 9.29 4.30
C GLN A 124 3.11 9.75 5.27
N ILE A 125 2.76 10.24 6.46
CA ILE A 125 3.72 10.64 7.48
C ILE A 125 4.37 9.38 8.07
N PRO A 126 5.71 9.28 8.07
CA PRO A 126 6.40 8.18 8.76
C PRO A 126 5.99 8.10 10.23
N GLY A 127 5.50 6.93 10.65
CA GLY A 127 5.01 6.69 12.01
C GLY A 127 3.51 6.86 12.19
N ILE A 128 2.74 7.09 11.13
CA ILE A 128 1.27 7.05 11.15
C ILE A 128 0.79 5.93 10.23
N GLU A 129 0.34 4.83 10.80
CA GLU A 129 -0.19 3.67 10.06
C GLU A 129 -1.71 3.70 9.97
N TYR A 130 -2.36 4.24 11.00
CA TYR A 130 -3.81 4.28 11.11
C TYR A 130 -4.32 5.66 11.52
N VAL A 131 -5.52 6.00 11.08
CA VAL A 131 -6.27 7.18 11.48
C VAL A 131 -7.61 6.76 12.08
N GLY A 132 -7.93 7.29 13.25
CA GLY A 132 -9.23 7.16 13.93
C GLY A 132 -9.96 8.50 13.97
N PHE A 133 -11.29 8.44 13.94
CA PHE A 133 -12.15 9.63 13.95
C PHE A 133 -12.96 9.65 15.25
N ARG A 134 -12.94 10.79 15.94
CA ARG A 134 -13.73 11.07 17.14
C ARG A 134 -14.58 12.33 16.90
N VAL A 135 -15.70 12.43 17.61
CA VAL A 135 -16.54 13.62 17.65
C VAL A 135 -16.79 13.98 19.12
N GLU A 136 -16.36 15.17 19.52
CA GLU A 136 -16.42 15.63 20.92
C GLU A 136 -15.82 14.64 21.93
N GLY A 137 -14.68 14.02 21.56
CA GLY A 137 -13.94 13.05 22.36
C GLY A 137 -14.44 11.61 22.28
N GLU A 138 -15.63 11.37 21.71
CA GLU A 138 -16.23 10.03 21.61
C GLU A 138 -15.94 9.38 20.24
N PRO A 139 -15.83 8.05 20.14
CA PRO A 139 -15.64 7.36 18.86
C PRO A 139 -16.74 7.69 17.84
N LEU A 140 -16.35 7.94 16.58
CA LEU A 140 -17.31 8.14 15.50
C LEU A 140 -18.15 6.87 15.29
N LEU A 141 -19.46 7.02 15.13
CA LEU A 141 -20.39 5.92 14.91
C LEU A 141 -20.93 5.91 13.48
N GLU A 142 -21.10 4.72 12.89
CA GLU A 142 -21.87 4.53 11.66
C GLU A 142 -23.39 4.54 11.93
N THR A 143 -24.20 4.50 10.87
CA THR A 143 -25.67 4.63 10.93
C THR A 143 -26.36 3.60 11.83
N HIS A 144 -25.72 2.46 12.10
CA HIS A 144 -26.25 1.39 12.96
C HIS A 144 -25.76 1.49 14.42
N GLY A 145 -25.08 2.57 14.80
CA GLY A 145 -24.52 2.77 16.14
C GLY A 145 -23.24 1.96 16.39
N LYS A 146 -22.68 1.34 15.35
CA LYS A 146 -21.38 0.64 15.44
C LYS A 146 -20.26 1.66 15.27
N GLU A 147 -19.21 1.50 16.05
CA GLU A 147 -18.02 2.35 15.93
C GLU A 147 -17.34 2.19 14.57
N VAL A 148 -16.94 3.32 14.02
CA VAL A 148 -16.02 3.42 12.90
C VAL A 148 -14.63 3.10 13.43
N GLY A 149 -14.08 1.95 13.03
CA GLY A 149 -12.75 1.52 13.46
C GLY A 149 -11.62 2.34 12.84
N LEU A 150 -10.40 2.04 13.28
CA LEU A 150 -9.16 2.56 12.72
C LEU A 150 -9.04 2.27 11.22
N MET A 151 -8.61 3.27 10.47
CA MET A 151 -8.51 3.23 9.02
C MET A 151 -7.08 3.41 8.55
N ASN A 152 -6.67 2.73 7.50
CA ASN A 152 -5.41 2.98 6.82
C ASN A 152 -5.65 3.37 5.35
N ALA A 153 -4.63 3.89 4.68
CA ALA A 153 -4.76 4.36 3.30
C ALA A 153 -5.26 3.26 2.34
N ASP A 154 -4.89 2.00 2.59
CA ASP A 154 -5.25 0.85 1.76
C ASP A 154 -6.74 0.48 1.81
N GLN A 155 -7.47 0.91 2.85
CA GLN A 155 -8.91 0.69 2.96
C GLN A 155 -9.73 1.59 2.02
N PHE A 156 -9.15 2.69 1.53
CA PHE A 156 -9.81 3.60 0.60
C PHE A 156 -9.33 3.33 -0.81
N ILE A 157 -10.09 2.55 -1.59
CA ILE A 157 -9.83 2.28 -3.00
C ILE A 157 -10.34 3.45 -3.85
N GLU A 158 -9.53 3.90 -4.82
CA GLU A 158 -9.87 5.03 -5.69
C GLU A 158 -11.20 4.82 -6.41
N SER A 159 -12.06 5.82 -6.37
CA SER A 159 -13.16 5.99 -7.31
C SER A 159 -13.33 7.48 -7.54
N ALA A 160 -12.45 8.02 -8.39
CA ALA A 160 -12.42 9.43 -8.67
C ALA A 160 -11.84 9.82 -10.04
N GLY A 161 -12.62 9.54 -11.08
CA GLY A 161 -12.79 10.33 -12.31
C GLY A 161 -11.55 10.80 -13.07
N GLU A 162 -11.32 10.13 -14.21
CA GLU A 162 -10.40 10.49 -15.31
C GLU A 162 -8.91 10.17 -15.12
N GLU A 163 -8.61 8.92 -14.83
CA GLU A 163 -7.91 8.11 -15.84
C GLU A 163 -8.74 6.86 -16.14
N VAL A 164 -8.88 6.59 -17.44
CA VAL A 164 -9.48 5.37 -17.99
C VAL A 164 -8.88 4.16 -17.29
N SER A 165 -9.72 3.31 -16.69
CA SER A 165 -9.43 1.92 -16.29
C SER A 165 -7.98 1.49 -16.52
N ALA A 166 -7.11 1.64 -15.52
CA ALA A 166 -5.79 1.03 -15.58
C ALA A 166 -5.90 -0.44 -15.18
N TYR A 167 -6.79 -1.18 -15.85
CA TYR A 167 -6.67 -2.63 -15.88
C TYR A 167 -5.38 -2.92 -16.65
N LYS A 168 -4.40 -3.50 -15.97
CA LYS A 168 -3.24 -4.09 -16.62
C LYS A 168 -3.60 -5.52 -16.98
N THR A 169 -3.11 -6.00 -18.11
CA THR A 169 -3.08 -7.44 -18.38
C THR A 169 -1.83 -8.01 -17.70
N ALA A 170 -2.02 -9.00 -16.84
CA ALA A 170 -0.94 -9.85 -16.35
C ALA A 170 -1.06 -11.24 -16.99
N ASP A 171 0.07 -11.75 -17.47
CA ASP A 171 0.22 -13.16 -17.84
C ASP A 171 0.89 -13.87 -16.66
N LEU A 172 0.08 -14.34 -15.71
CA LEU A 172 0.57 -14.95 -14.48
C LEU A 172 0.96 -16.41 -14.68
N THR A 173 2.08 -16.82 -14.10
CA THR A 173 2.50 -18.22 -13.95
C THR A 173 2.18 -18.69 -12.53
N LEU A 174 1.08 -19.41 -12.35
CA LEU A 174 0.61 -19.84 -11.03
C LEU A 174 0.82 -21.34 -10.83
N TYR A 175 1.26 -21.73 -9.64
CA TYR A 175 1.55 -23.11 -9.29
C TYR A 175 0.48 -23.67 -8.35
N TYR A 176 -0.24 -24.69 -8.83
CA TYR A 176 -1.23 -25.45 -8.07
C TYR A 176 -0.70 -26.87 -7.84
N THR A 177 -1.47 -27.81 -7.28
CA THR A 177 -1.01 -29.21 -7.12
C THR A 177 -1.59 -30.13 -8.18
N ASN A 178 -0.88 -31.23 -8.47
CA ASN A 178 -1.40 -32.36 -9.23
C ASN A 178 -2.42 -33.18 -8.42
N GLU A 179 -3.06 -34.17 -9.06
CA GLU A 179 -4.12 -35.01 -8.45
C GLU A 179 -3.66 -35.75 -7.19
N THR A 180 -2.39 -36.18 -7.15
CA THR A 180 -1.80 -36.90 -6.02
C THR A 180 -1.38 -36.00 -4.86
N GLY A 181 -1.34 -34.68 -5.05
CA GLY A 181 -1.02 -33.72 -4.00
C GLY A 181 0.47 -33.58 -3.70
N ASP A 182 1.37 -34.07 -4.57
CA ASP A 182 2.81 -34.21 -4.30
C ASP A 182 3.73 -33.45 -5.27
N LYS A 183 3.17 -32.88 -6.35
CA LYS A 183 3.88 -32.02 -7.30
C LYS A 183 3.10 -30.75 -7.62
N LEU A 184 3.83 -29.73 -8.05
CA LEU A 184 3.31 -28.46 -8.52
C LEU A 184 3.02 -28.51 -10.02
N VAL A 185 1.82 -28.10 -10.41
CA VAL A 185 1.40 -27.95 -11.80
C VAL A 185 1.37 -26.48 -12.16
N GLU A 186 2.14 -26.09 -13.18
CA GLU A 186 2.14 -24.74 -13.73
C GLU A 186 0.83 -24.47 -14.51
N GLN A 187 0.18 -23.34 -14.23
CA GLN A 187 -0.91 -22.80 -15.04
C GLN A 187 -0.62 -21.35 -15.41
N ARG A 188 -0.69 -21.05 -16.71
CA ARG A 188 -0.61 -19.67 -17.21
C ARG A 188 -1.98 -19.03 -17.27
N VAL A 189 -2.14 -17.93 -16.57
CA VAL A 189 -3.41 -17.23 -16.40
C VAL A 189 -3.23 -15.80 -16.90
N ALA A 190 -3.74 -15.54 -18.10
CA ALA A 190 -3.90 -14.17 -18.61
C ALA A 190 -5.13 -13.55 -17.96
N MET A 191 -4.97 -12.43 -17.26
CA MET A 191 -6.09 -11.72 -16.66
C MET A 191 -5.88 -10.21 -16.63
N GLU A 192 -6.99 -9.49 -16.71
CA GLU A 192 -7.04 -8.07 -16.40
C GLU A 192 -7.14 -7.90 -14.88
N TYR A 193 -6.31 -7.02 -14.34
CA TYR A 193 -6.33 -6.69 -12.92
C TYR A 193 -6.13 -5.20 -12.73
N ASP A 194 -6.73 -4.66 -11.66
CA ASP A 194 -6.58 -3.27 -11.31
C ASP A 194 -5.11 -2.97 -10.98
N SER A 195 -4.49 -2.05 -11.72
CA SER A 195 -3.08 -1.70 -11.54
C SER A 195 -2.74 -1.10 -10.17
N ASN A 196 -3.75 -0.70 -9.39
CA ASN A 196 -3.61 -0.25 -8.02
C ASN A 196 -3.45 -1.41 -7.02
N ILE A 197 -3.70 -2.65 -7.45
CA ILE A 197 -3.43 -3.85 -6.66
C ILE A 197 -1.98 -4.29 -6.88
N ALA A 198 -1.23 -4.48 -5.79
CA ALA A 198 0.11 -5.04 -5.85
C ALA A 198 0.08 -6.45 -6.47
N LEU A 199 1.01 -6.75 -7.39
CA LEU A 199 0.97 -7.98 -8.17
C LEU A 199 1.12 -9.23 -7.28
N GLU A 200 1.98 -9.17 -6.27
CA GLU A 200 2.16 -10.21 -5.27
C GLU A 200 0.90 -10.48 -4.46
N LYS A 201 0.10 -9.45 -4.16
CA LYS A 201 -1.20 -9.60 -3.50
C LYS A 201 -2.16 -10.37 -4.41
N LEU A 202 -2.27 -9.95 -5.67
CA LEU A 202 -3.11 -10.61 -6.67
C LEU A 202 -2.76 -12.10 -6.81
N ILE A 203 -1.47 -12.42 -6.89
CA ILE A 203 -0.97 -13.79 -7.01
C ILE A 203 -1.46 -14.65 -5.84
N VAL A 204 -1.26 -14.20 -4.60
CA VAL A 204 -1.63 -14.99 -3.42
C VAL A 204 -3.16 -15.12 -3.30
N GLU A 205 -3.91 -14.05 -3.55
CA GLU A 205 -5.38 -14.11 -3.56
C GLU A 205 -5.90 -15.08 -4.64
N ARG A 206 -5.23 -15.14 -5.80
CA ARG A 206 -5.59 -16.09 -6.86
C ARG A 206 -5.28 -17.54 -6.52
N LEU A 207 -4.21 -17.79 -5.78
CA LEU A 207 -3.89 -19.12 -5.26
C LEU A 207 -4.91 -19.56 -4.20
N ILE A 208 -5.34 -18.66 -3.32
CA ILE A 208 -6.40 -18.92 -2.32
C ILE A 208 -7.74 -19.24 -3.02
N ALA A 209 -8.07 -18.52 -4.09
CA ALA A 209 -9.27 -18.76 -4.89
C ALA A 209 -9.25 -20.13 -5.62
N GLY A 210 -8.06 -20.71 -5.82
CA GLY A 210 -7.87 -21.99 -6.50
C GLY A 210 -7.70 -21.91 -8.02
N PRO A 211 -7.44 -23.07 -8.66
CA PRO A 211 -7.09 -23.15 -10.08
C PRO A 211 -8.28 -22.77 -10.98
N PRO A 212 -8.07 -21.91 -11.99
CA PRO A 212 -9.13 -21.56 -12.94
C PRO A 212 -9.46 -22.64 -13.98
N PHE A 213 -8.53 -23.56 -14.22
CA PHE A 213 -8.64 -24.57 -15.26
C PHE A 213 -8.51 -25.97 -14.67
N GLU A 214 -9.14 -26.94 -15.34
CA GLU A 214 -9.02 -28.36 -14.99
C GLU A 214 -7.58 -28.87 -15.10
N GLY A 215 -7.29 -30.01 -14.47
CA GLY A 215 -5.97 -30.63 -14.47
C GLY A 215 -5.02 -30.14 -13.37
N ALA A 216 -5.47 -29.22 -12.52
CA ALA A 216 -4.78 -28.87 -11.28
C ALA A 216 -5.77 -28.70 -10.12
N TYR A 217 -5.27 -28.77 -8.90
CA TYR A 217 -6.05 -28.81 -7.67
C TYR A 217 -5.54 -27.74 -6.68
N PRO A 218 -6.42 -27.21 -5.81
CA PRO A 218 -6.06 -26.15 -4.88
C PRO A 218 -5.06 -26.62 -3.81
N THR A 219 -4.21 -25.70 -3.36
CA THR A 219 -3.15 -25.96 -2.36
C THR A 219 -3.36 -25.22 -1.05
N ILE A 220 -4.18 -24.16 -1.06
CA ILE A 220 -4.39 -23.26 0.08
C ILE A 220 -5.84 -23.37 0.56
N PRO A 221 -6.11 -23.56 1.87
CA PRO A 221 -7.47 -23.57 2.40
C PRO A 221 -8.24 -22.29 2.02
N THR A 222 -9.50 -22.43 1.59
CA THR A 222 -10.31 -21.29 1.08
C THR A 222 -10.70 -20.27 2.15
N ASN A 223 -10.60 -20.64 3.44
CA ASN A 223 -10.79 -19.73 4.57
C ASN A 223 -9.53 -18.95 4.95
N THR A 224 -8.39 -19.22 4.30
CA THR A 224 -7.16 -18.44 4.48
C THR A 224 -7.38 -17.00 4.03
N LYS A 225 -6.90 -16.04 4.82
CA LYS A 225 -6.85 -14.63 4.45
C LYS A 225 -5.42 -14.14 4.37
N LEU A 226 -5.17 -13.30 3.38
CA LEU A 226 -3.95 -12.50 3.32
C LEU A 226 -4.10 -11.28 4.23
N VAL A 227 -3.28 -11.22 5.28
CA VAL A 227 -3.29 -10.12 6.26
C VAL A 227 -2.48 -8.94 5.74
N SER A 228 -1.28 -9.19 5.25
CA SER A 228 -0.44 -8.19 4.60
C SER A 228 0.59 -8.84 3.68
N ILE A 229 1.08 -8.07 2.71
CA ILE A 229 2.14 -8.51 1.81
C ILE A 229 2.98 -7.31 1.37
N SER A 230 4.29 -7.50 1.25
CA SER A 230 5.18 -6.47 0.71
C SER A 230 6.47 -7.08 0.18
N ILE A 231 7.06 -6.46 -0.83
CA ILE A 231 8.40 -6.81 -1.31
C ILE A 231 9.41 -5.77 -0.82
N LYS A 232 10.47 -6.23 -0.17
CA LYS A 232 11.60 -5.39 0.25
C LYS A 232 12.90 -6.17 0.09
N ASP A 233 13.90 -5.53 -0.52
CA ASP A 233 15.21 -6.12 -0.78
C ASP A 233 15.15 -7.48 -1.52
N LYS A 234 14.22 -7.59 -2.49
CA LYS A 234 13.91 -8.82 -3.26
C LYS A 234 13.38 -10.00 -2.43
N ILE A 235 12.93 -9.74 -1.22
CA ILE A 235 12.23 -10.71 -0.37
C ILE A 235 10.77 -10.28 -0.30
N CYS A 236 9.85 -11.18 -0.66
CA CYS A 236 8.42 -10.99 -0.42
C CYS A 236 8.06 -11.49 0.98
N TYR A 237 7.51 -10.61 1.81
CA TYR A 237 7.03 -10.94 3.15
C TYR A 237 5.52 -11.19 3.06
N VAL A 238 5.11 -12.45 3.19
CA VAL A 238 3.73 -12.89 3.06
C VAL A 238 3.17 -13.19 4.45
N ASN A 239 2.21 -12.39 4.89
CA ASN A 239 1.56 -12.55 6.18
C ASN A 239 0.13 -13.07 5.99
N LEU A 240 -0.15 -14.27 6.44
CA LEU A 240 -1.45 -14.94 6.33
C LEU A 240 -2.12 -15.02 7.71
N ASP A 241 -3.40 -15.31 7.75
CA ASP A 241 -4.10 -15.61 8.99
C ASP A 241 -4.00 -17.09 9.39
N GLU A 242 -4.58 -17.47 10.52
CA GLU A 242 -4.56 -18.85 11.02
C GLU A 242 -5.34 -19.83 10.13
N GLY A 243 -6.19 -19.34 9.21
CA GLY A 243 -6.87 -20.18 8.22
C GLY A 243 -5.89 -20.96 7.35
N PHE A 244 -4.67 -20.43 7.13
CA PHE A 244 -3.62 -21.14 6.41
C PHE A 244 -3.16 -22.42 7.13
N LEU A 245 -3.21 -22.42 8.48
CA LEU A 245 -2.74 -23.51 9.33
C LEU A 245 -3.77 -24.64 9.48
N GLU A 246 -5.02 -24.40 9.10
CA GLU A 246 -6.07 -25.41 9.23
C GLU A 246 -5.80 -26.62 8.34
N THR A 247 -6.44 -27.74 8.68
CA THR A 247 -6.34 -28.97 7.87
C THR A 247 -7.03 -28.71 6.52
N GLY A 248 -6.23 -28.32 5.54
CA GLY A 248 -6.67 -28.02 4.19
C GLY A 248 -6.83 -29.27 3.32
N TYR A 249 -6.36 -29.16 2.09
CA TYR A 249 -6.34 -30.25 1.12
C TYR A 249 -5.31 -31.34 1.47
N ASN A 250 -5.57 -32.57 1.03
CA ASN A 250 -4.65 -33.70 1.19
C ASN A 250 -3.46 -33.56 0.21
N VAL A 251 -2.51 -32.70 0.58
CA VAL A 251 -1.29 -32.41 -0.18
C VAL A 251 -0.07 -32.60 0.71
N ALA A 252 1.10 -32.86 0.14
CA ALA A 252 2.36 -32.92 0.87
C ALA A 252 2.66 -31.57 1.56
N GLU A 253 3.33 -31.60 2.72
CA GLU A 253 3.46 -30.43 3.61
C GLU A 253 4.09 -29.20 2.96
N ASN A 254 4.99 -29.42 2.02
CA ASN A 254 5.74 -28.39 1.31
C ASN A 254 4.96 -27.78 0.13
N ILE A 255 3.92 -28.45 -0.38
CA ILE A 255 3.20 -28.02 -1.58
C ILE A 255 2.50 -26.67 -1.42
N PRO A 256 1.77 -26.36 -0.32
CA PRO A 256 1.17 -25.04 -0.12
C PRO A 256 2.20 -23.91 -0.08
N ILE A 257 3.38 -24.20 0.51
CA ILE A 257 4.47 -23.23 0.62
C ILE A 257 5.05 -22.94 -0.76
N TYR A 258 5.47 -23.97 -1.50
CA TYR A 258 6.10 -23.77 -2.79
C TYR A 258 5.13 -23.36 -3.91
N SER A 259 3.83 -23.63 -3.74
CA SER A 259 2.77 -23.01 -4.54
C SER A 259 2.87 -21.48 -4.50
N ILE A 260 2.96 -20.89 -3.30
CA ILE A 260 3.09 -19.44 -3.11
C ILE A 260 4.48 -18.96 -3.54
N VAL A 261 5.56 -19.64 -3.10
CA VAL A 261 6.94 -19.24 -3.38
C VAL A 261 7.21 -19.20 -4.87
N ASN A 262 6.94 -20.29 -5.60
CA ASN A 262 7.22 -20.36 -7.03
C ASN A 262 6.36 -19.36 -7.81
N SER A 263 5.09 -19.19 -7.44
CA SER A 263 4.21 -18.22 -8.10
C SER A 263 4.65 -16.78 -7.87
N ILE A 264 5.14 -16.41 -6.67
CA ILE A 264 5.63 -15.05 -6.44
C ILE A 264 6.93 -14.81 -7.22
N VAL A 265 7.87 -15.75 -7.15
CA VAL A 265 9.20 -15.59 -7.77
C VAL A 265 9.12 -15.49 -9.30
N ASP A 266 8.21 -16.24 -9.94
CA ASP A 266 8.11 -16.22 -11.41
C ASP A 266 7.37 -15.02 -11.98
N ASN A 267 6.64 -14.28 -11.15
CA ASN A 267 5.82 -13.16 -11.61
C ASN A 267 6.27 -11.80 -11.08
N THR A 268 7.24 -11.75 -10.16
CA THR A 268 7.68 -10.50 -9.50
C THR A 268 9.21 -10.34 -9.52
N ASP A 269 9.73 -9.27 -8.93
CA ASP A 269 11.17 -9.06 -8.74
C ASP A 269 11.73 -9.72 -7.47
N ALA A 270 10.86 -10.34 -6.67
CA ALA A 270 11.26 -11.12 -5.50
C ALA A 270 11.96 -12.42 -5.94
N VAL A 271 13.06 -12.74 -5.27
CA VAL A 271 13.79 -14.01 -5.46
C VAL A 271 13.58 -14.96 -4.30
N LYS A 272 12.95 -14.47 -3.23
CA LYS A 272 12.82 -15.10 -1.92
C LYS A 272 11.47 -14.74 -1.31
N VAL A 273 10.94 -15.63 -0.49
CA VAL A 273 9.68 -15.40 0.24
C VAL A 273 9.87 -15.77 1.71
N GLN A 274 9.37 -14.94 2.62
CA GLN A 274 9.27 -15.24 4.04
C GLN A 274 7.81 -15.21 4.47
N PHE A 275 7.42 -16.17 5.31
CA PHE A 275 6.05 -16.30 5.79
C PHE A 275 5.93 -15.84 7.25
N SER A 276 4.75 -15.32 7.59
CA SER A 276 4.30 -15.11 8.96
C SER A 276 2.81 -15.40 9.09
N ILE A 277 2.36 -15.71 10.30
CA ILE A 277 0.94 -15.88 10.62
C ILE A 277 0.53 -14.81 11.61
N ASN A 278 -0.38 -13.92 11.23
CA ASN A 278 -0.79 -12.77 12.04
C ASN A 278 0.41 -11.96 12.58
N GLY A 279 1.46 -11.83 11.78
CA GLY A 279 2.70 -11.14 12.13
C GLY A 279 3.75 -12.00 12.86
N GLU A 280 3.43 -13.24 13.24
CA GLU A 280 4.37 -14.15 13.91
C GLU A 280 5.10 -15.04 12.88
N SER A 281 6.41 -14.87 12.76
CA SER A 281 7.27 -15.72 11.90
C SER A 281 7.86 -16.93 12.65
N ASN A 282 7.87 -16.93 13.98
CA ASN A 282 8.37 -18.05 14.79
C ASN A 282 7.30 -19.14 14.96
N ARG A 283 6.74 -19.62 13.84
CA ARG A 283 5.78 -20.72 13.82
C ARG A 283 6.29 -21.86 12.93
N VAL A 284 5.85 -23.06 13.25
CA VAL A 284 6.07 -24.26 12.45
C VAL A 284 4.77 -24.59 11.74
N TYR A 285 4.82 -24.74 10.42
CA TYR A 285 3.72 -25.17 9.60
C TYR A 285 3.64 -26.69 9.55
N ARG A 286 2.43 -27.21 9.80
CA ARG A 286 2.09 -28.63 10.00
C ARG A 286 2.96 -29.22 11.11
N GLU A 287 4.16 -29.71 10.82
CA GLU A 287 5.08 -30.24 11.84
C GLU A 287 6.57 -29.99 11.53
N THR A 288 6.93 -29.64 10.29
CA THR A 288 8.33 -29.68 9.83
C THR A 288 8.85 -28.36 9.25
N ILE A 289 7.98 -27.45 8.81
CA ILE A 289 8.40 -26.26 8.06
C ILE A 289 8.45 -25.03 8.96
N ASN A 290 9.64 -24.45 9.13
CA ASN A 290 9.83 -23.29 9.98
C ASN A 290 9.69 -21.97 9.19
N PHE A 291 8.73 -21.13 9.56
CA PHE A 291 8.49 -19.82 8.93
C PHE A 291 9.54 -18.75 9.26
N ASN A 292 10.39 -18.99 10.25
CA ASN A 292 11.55 -18.13 10.54
C ASN A 292 12.70 -18.35 9.55
N THR A 293 12.44 -19.03 8.44
CA THR A 293 13.39 -19.22 7.34
C THR A 293 12.92 -18.41 6.12
N ILE A 294 13.81 -18.28 5.14
CA ILE A 294 13.51 -17.66 3.85
C ILE A 294 13.50 -18.78 2.81
N PHE A 295 12.46 -18.80 1.99
CA PHE A 295 12.23 -19.80 0.96
C PHE A 295 12.65 -19.25 -0.41
N GLU A 296 13.33 -20.08 -1.19
CA GLU A 296 13.65 -19.83 -2.60
C GLU A 296 12.83 -20.77 -3.49
N LYS A 297 12.66 -20.42 -4.76
CA LYS A 297 11.93 -21.26 -5.72
C LYS A 297 12.47 -22.69 -5.73
N ASN A 298 11.57 -23.68 -5.78
CA ASN A 298 11.93 -25.09 -5.88
C ASN A 298 11.37 -25.72 -7.17
N GLU A 299 12.25 -25.88 -8.16
CA GLU A 299 11.94 -26.47 -9.46
C GLU A 299 11.75 -27.99 -9.41
N GLU A 300 12.33 -28.67 -8.41
CA GLU A 300 12.23 -30.14 -8.30
C GLU A 300 10.80 -30.60 -7.97
N LEU A 301 9.99 -29.69 -7.42
CA LEU A 301 8.59 -29.93 -7.12
C LEU A 301 7.68 -29.69 -8.32
N VAL A 302 8.14 -29.02 -9.38
CA VAL A 302 7.33 -28.77 -10.57
C VAL A 302 7.23 -30.06 -11.40
N GLU A 303 6.01 -30.41 -11.78
CA GLU A 303 5.71 -31.56 -12.62
C GLU A 303 6.24 -31.31 -14.05
N GLN A 304 6.92 -32.31 -14.62
CA GLN A 304 7.60 -32.23 -15.92
C GLN A 304 6.69 -32.56 -17.10
#